data_AF-A0A3Q3KYX1-F1
#
_entry.id   AF-A0A3Q3KYX1-F1
#
_cell.length_a   1.000
_cell.length_b   1.000
_cell.length_c   1.000
_cell.angle_alpha   90.00
_cell.angle_beta   90.00
_cell.angle_gamma   90.00
#
_symmetry.space_group_name_H-M   'P 1'
#
loop_
_entity.id
_entity.type
_entity.pdbx_description
1 polymer ?
#
loop_
_entity_poly.entity_id
_entity_poly.type
_entity_poly.pdbx_seq_one_letter_code
_entity_poly.pdbx_strand_id
1 'polypeptide(L)'
;MDILETDAYDRRQRRNTSYMLLFFLLPFFFSTAVYFYLWTPDSPASITSAGVKSAPALLLAAVVLSWNGGQSILGVVGGLIFSAIGDCCLIWPETILWMQIKLQVGFFVHLQSLVKYYRYTPYSSSSWARFLYVILVIVGGGSYIYIYPFLQKAPDSDQLTPAVAVYTALITVMAILAIRTHHTATLLGGLTFMVSDLSLALQVFKVMAPTKHGNTIVMVTYYLAQLLIAVGDIQAVENRDDFAKWKRS
;
A
#
# COMPACT_ATOMS: atom_id res chain seq x y z
N MET A 1 15.13 34.25 -21.37
CA MET A 1 15.61 33.04 -20.67
C MET A 1 15.62 31.94 -21.70
N ASP A 2 16.79 31.38 -22.02
CA ASP A 2 16.91 30.36 -23.06
C ASP A 2 16.25 29.06 -22.60
N ILE A 3 15.45 28.43 -23.49
CA ILE A 3 14.70 27.20 -23.22
C ILE A 3 15.63 26.06 -22.74
N LEU A 4 16.89 26.09 -23.16
CA LEU A 4 17.94 25.15 -22.77
C LEU A 4 18.44 25.37 -21.33
N GLU A 5 18.46 26.62 -20.86
CA GLU A 5 18.87 26.94 -19.48
C GLU A 5 17.77 26.57 -18.47
N THR A 6 16.50 26.78 -18.84
CA THR A 6 15.36 26.34 -18.02
C THR A 6 15.28 24.82 -17.91
N ASP A 7 15.47 24.07 -19.00
CA ASP A 7 15.47 22.60 -18.96
C ASP A 7 16.66 22.03 -18.16
N ALA A 8 17.83 22.67 -18.24
CA ALA A 8 18.99 22.28 -17.44
C ALA A 8 18.79 22.57 -15.93
N TYR A 9 18.11 23.66 -15.59
CA TYR A 9 17.76 24.02 -14.23
C TYR A 9 16.72 23.04 -13.64
N ASP A 10 15.65 22.75 -14.37
CA ASP A 10 14.60 21.81 -13.93
C ASP A 10 15.15 20.39 -13.70
N ARG A 11 16.04 19.92 -14.58
CA ARG A 11 16.71 18.63 -14.39
C ARG A 11 17.59 18.58 -13.14
N ARG A 12 18.30 19.68 -12.83
CA ARG A 12 19.09 19.77 -11.58
C ARG A 12 18.20 19.81 -10.35
N GLN A 13 17.09 20.54 -10.41
CA GLN A 13 16.12 20.62 -9.32
C GLN A 13 15.51 19.24 -9.03
N ARG A 14 14.97 18.54 -10.03
CA ARG A 14 14.40 17.18 -9.88
C ARG A 14 15.41 16.18 -9.31
N ARG A 15 16.67 16.28 -9.73
CA ARG A 15 17.74 15.43 -9.21
C ARG A 15 18.01 15.69 -7.73
N ASN A 16 18.06 16.94 -7.31
CA ASN A 16 18.24 17.29 -5.90
C ASN A 16 17.05 16.85 -5.06
N THR A 17 15.82 16.99 -5.58
CA THR A 17 14.61 16.46 -4.94
C THR A 17 14.69 14.95 -4.73
N SER A 18 15.13 14.22 -5.77
CA SER A 18 15.29 12.76 -5.70
C SER A 18 16.31 12.34 -4.65
N TYR A 19 17.43 13.05 -4.53
CA TYR A 19 18.43 12.78 -3.49
C TYR A 19 17.90 13.08 -2.08
N MET A 20 17.14 14.17 -1.91
CA MET A 20 16.49 14.45 -0.63
C MET A 20 15.48 13.36 -0.27
N LEU A 21 14.65 12.94 -1.22
CA LEU A 21 13.68 11.86 -1.00
C LEU A 21 14.36 10.55 -0.61
N LEU A 22 15.45 10.17 -1.29
CA LEU A 22 16.24 9.00 -0.90
C LEU A 22 16.81 9.12 0.51
N PHE A 23 17.31 10.31 0.87
CA PHE A 23 17.80 10.57 2.23
C PHE A 23 16.69 10.43 3.29
N PHE A 24 15.49 10.95 3.01
CA PHE A 24 14.33 10.80 3.89
C PHE A 24 13.83 9.34 3.99
N LEU A 25 14.07 8.50 2.97
CA LEU A 25 13.72 7.08 2.99
C LEU A 25 14.76 6.19 3.70
N LEU A 26 15.96 6.69 4.03
CA LEU A 26 16.97 5.90 4.75
C LEU A 26 16.45 5.26 6.05
N PRO A 27 15.69 5.96 6.91
CA PRO A 27 15.12 5.35 8.12
C PRO A 27 14.18 4.18 7.80
N PHE A 28 13.41 4.27 6.71
CA PHE A 28 12.55 3.17 6.26
C PHE A 28 13.38 1.94 5.89
N PHE A 29 14.41 2.11 5.05
CA PHE A 29 15.30 1.00 4.67
C PHE A 29 16.00 0.38 5.88
N PHE A 30 16.51 1.22 6.78
CA PHE A 30 17.14 0.76 8.02
C PHE A 30 16.16 -0.04 8.88
N SER A 31 14.94 0.46 9.08
CA SER A 31 13.90 -0.23 9.85
C SER A 31 13.49 -1.56 9.21
N THR A 32 13.34 -1.62 7.88
CA THR A 32 13.09 -2.89 7.18
C THR A 32 14.23 -3.89 7.35
N ALA A 33 15.48 -3.44 7.30
CA ALA A 33 16.65 -4.29 7.51
C ALA A 33 16.70 -4.83 8.95
N VAL A 34 16.40 -3.98 9.95
CA VAL A 34 16.28 -4.38 11.36
C VAL A 34 15.14 -5.39 11.54
N TYR A 35 14.00 -5.20 10.88
CA TYR A 35 12.91 -6.16 10.89
C TYR A 35 13.35 -7.53 10.35
N PHE A 36 13.97 -7.59 9.17
CA PHE A 36 14.44 -8.86 8.60
C PHE A 36 15.58 -9.50 9.39
N TYR A 37 16.43 -8.70 10.05
CA TYR A 37 17.50 -9.19 10.90
C TYR A 37 16.99 -9.81 12.21
N LEU A 38 16.01 -9.16 12.84
CA LEU A 38 15.42 -9.61 14.11
C LEU A 38 14.34 -10.69 13.91
N TRP A 39 13.86 -10.86 12.68
CA TRP A 39 12.82 -11.83 12.36
C TRP A 39 13.32 -13.27 12.53
N THR A 40 12.87 -13.91 13.61
CA THR A 40 13.06 -15.35 13.85
C THR A 40 11.69 -16.04 13.89
N PRO A 41 11.47 -17.14 13.12
CA PRO A 41 10.18 -17.83 13.05
C PRO A 41 9.62 -18.31 14.40
N ASP A 42 10.49 -18.53 15.37
CA ASP A 42 10.16 -19.09 16.69
C ASP A 42 10.06 -18.03 17.81
N SER A 43 10.07 -16.74 17.47
CA SER A 43 9.96 -15.66 18.47
C SER A 43 8.55 -15.62 19.09
N PRO A 44 8.44 -15.57 20.44
CA PRO A 44 7.15 -15.42 21.09
C PRO A 44 6.51 -14.06 20.75
N ALA A 45 5.19 -14.05 20.62
CA ALA A 45 4.40 -12.85 20.39
C ALA A 45 4.71 -11.80 21.46
N SER A 46 5.36 -10.70 21.05
CA SER A 46 5.86 -9.67 21.97
C SER A 46 5.57 -8.27 21.44
N ILE A 47 5.34 -7.32 22.35
CA ILE A 47 5.12 -5.91 22.00
C ILE A 47 6.31 -5.34 21.21
N THR A 48 7.53 -5.82 21.50
CA THR A 48 8.75 -5.44 20.78
C THR A 48 8.73 -5.94 19.33
N SER A 49 8.33 -7.19 19.07
CA SER A 49 8.16 -7.69 17.70
C SER A 49 7.09 -6.92 16.91
N ALA A 50 6.03 -6.46 17.60
CA ALA A 50 4.98 -5.62 17.01
C ALA A 50 5.47 -4.21 16.66
N GLY A 51 6.25 -3.59 17.55
CA GLY A 51 6.92 -2.33 17.26
C GLY A 51 7.88 -2.45 16.07
N VAL A 52 8.70 -3.50 16.02
CA VAL A 52 9.67 -3.70 14.93
C VAL A 52 8.97 -3.93 13.59
N LYS A 53 7.85 -4.66 13.56
CA LYS A 53 7.08 -4.91 12.33
C LYS A 53 6.33 -3.67 11.81
N SER A 54 5.82 -2.83 12.72
CA SER A 54 5.06 -1.62 12.36
C SER A 54 5.95 -0.40 12.08
N ALA A 55 7.19 -0.40 12.56
CA ALA A 55 8.13 0.73 12.43
C ALA A 55 8.38 1.18 10.97
N PRO A 56 8.57 0.28 9.97
CA PRO A 56 8.75 0.71 8.58
C PRO A 56 7.56 1.53 8.06
N ALA A 57 6.34 1.08 8.32
CA ALA A 57 5.12 1.76 7.88
C ALA A 57 4.96 3.14 8.55
N LEU A 58 5.26 3.26 9.86
CA LEU A 58 5.21 4.53 10.58
C LEU A 58 6.27 5.53 10.10
N LEU A 59 7.49 5.07 9.83
CA LEU A 59 8.55 5.93 9.28
C LEU A 59 8.19 6.42 7.88
N LEU A 60 7.62 5.55 7.05
CA LEU A 60 7.13 5.93 5.74
C LEU A 60 5.98 6.95 5.82
N ALA A 61 5.07 6.79 6.79
CA ALA A 61 4.01 7.76 7.06
C ALA A 61 4.58 9.14 7.44
N ALA A 62 5.63 9.17 8.27
CA ALA A 62 6.30 10.40 8.65
C ALA A 62 6.99 11.10 7.46
N VAL A 63 7.59 10.33 6.54
CA VAL A 63 8.20 10.87 5.30
C VAL A 63 7.16 11.47 4.37
N VAL A 64 6.04 10.78 4.16
CA VAL A 64 4.95 11.32 3.33
C VAL A 64 4.35 12.57 3.97
N LEU A 65 4.19 12.59 5.30
CA LEU A 65 3.67 13.73 6.03
C LEU A 65 4.61 14.95 5.97
N SER A 66 5.92 14.75 6.08
CA SER A 66 6.90 15.84 6.01
C SER A 66 6.97 16.47 4.62
N TRP A 67 6.70 15.67 3.58
CA TRP A 67 6.75 16.12 2.20
C TRP A 67 5.45 16.74 1.70
N ASN A 68 4.34 16.02 1.86
CA ASN A 68 3.03 16.40 1.32
C ASN A 68 2.19 17.26 2.30
N GLY A 69 2.68 17.41 3.53
CA GLY A 69 2.00 18.15 4.58
C GLY A 69 0.67 17.53 5.01
N GLY A 70 -0.15 18.32 5.73
CA GLY A 70 -1.38 17.84 6.35
C GLY A 70 -2.46 17.32 5.39
N GLN A 71 -2.37 17.62 4.10
CA GLN A 71 -3.34 17.14 3.11
C GLN A 71 -3.24 15.62 2.87
N SER A 72 -2.05 15.02 3.06
CA SER A 72 -1.85 13.57 2.93
C SER A 72 -2.25 12.78 4.18
N ILE A 73 -2.57 13.44 5.31
CA ILE A 73 -3.09 12.79 6.54
C ILE A 73 -4.37 12.00 6.25
N LEU A 74 -5.26 12.59 5.45
CA LEU A 74 -6.51 11.93 5.05
C LEU A 74 -6.29 10.84 4.00
N GLY A 75 -5.06 10.64 3.50
CA GLY A 75 -4.73 9.72 2.42
C GLY A 75 -3.67 8.70 2.72
N VAL A 76 -2.49 8.84 2.11
CA VAL A 76 -1.46 7.79 2.17
C VAL A 76 -0.93 7.63 3.60
N VAL A 77 -0.72 8.74 4.32
CA VAL A 77 -0.30 8.72 5.73
C VAL A 77 -1.32 7.98 6.60
N GLY A 78 -2.61 8.27 6.43
CA GLY A 78 -3.68 7.62 7.19
C GLY A 78 -3.72 6.11 6.99
N GLY A 79 -3.55 5.64 5.76
CA GLY A 79 -3.50 4.20 5.50
C GLY A 79 -2.20 3.54 5.96
N LEU A 80 -1.05 4.24 5.93
CA LEU A 80 0.20 3.71 6.46
C LEU A 80 0.16 3.54 7.99
N ILE A 81 -0.40 4.51 8.72
CA ILE A 81 -0.63 4.41 10.17
C ILE A 81 -1.53 3.21 10.47
N PHE A 82 -2.54 3.01 9.64
CA PHE A 82 -3.47 1.91 9.81
C PHE A 82 -2.86 0.55 9.47
N SER A 83 -2.00 0.51 8.46
CA SER A 83 -1.16 -0.65 8.14
C SER A 83 -0.27 -1.01 9.33
N ALA A 84 0.35 -0.01 9.97
CA ALA A 84 1.16 -0.21 11.17
C ALA A 84 0.34 -0.78 12.35
N ILE A 85 -0.90 -0.33 12.54
CA ILE A 85 -1.81 -0.92 13.54
C ILE A 85 -2.10 -2.38 13.19
N GLY A 86 -2.38 -2.69 11.92
CA GLY A 86 -2.56 -4.07 11.44
C GLY A 86 -1.34 -4.95 11.68
N ASP A 87 -0.15 -4.42 11.43
CA ASP A 87 1.12 -5.12 11.65
C ASP A 87 1.34 -5.49 13.13
N CYS A 88 1.00 -4.58 14.06
CA CYS A 88 1.01 -4.87 15.49
C CYS A 88 0.01 -5.96 15.88
N CYS A 89 -1.19 -5.89 15.29
CA CYS A 89 -2.29 -6.80 15.54
C CYS A 89 -2.03 -8.23 15.05
N LEU A 90 -1.31 -8.37 13.93
CA LEU A 90 -1.07 -9.67 13.28
C LEU A 90 -0.17 -10.62 14.08
N ILE A 91 0.54 -10.12 15.09
CA ILE A 91 1.46 -10.92 15.91
C ILE A 91 0.72 -11.71 17.00
N TRP A 92 -0.53 -11.37 17.30
CA TRP A 92 -1.31 -12.03 18.37
C TRP A 92 -2.32 -13.03 17.77
N PRO A 93 -2.08 -14.35 17.87
CA PRO A 93 -2.91 -15.37 17.22
C PRO A 93 -4.29 -15.56 17.84
N GLU A 94 -4.52 -15.12 19.08
CA GLU A 94 -5.81 -15.27 19.79
C GLU A 94 -6.86 -14.21 19.37
N THR A 95 -6.53 -13.28 18.46
CA THR A 95 -7.40 -12.13 18.10
C THR A 95 -7.72 -12.04 16.61
N ILE A 96 -7.61 -13.16 15.88
CA ILE A 96 -7.71 -13.25 14.42
C ILE A 96 -9.05 -12.72 13.87
N LEU A 97 -10.17 -12.85 14.59
CA LEU A 97 -11.51 -12.47 14.08
C LEU A 97 -11.95 -11.04 14.40
N TRP A 98 -11.70 -10.53 15.61
CA TRP A 98 -12.22 -9.23 16.04
C TRP A 98 -11.40 -8.03 15.54
N MET A 99 -10.13 -8.26 15.17
CA MET A 99 -9.23 -7.22 14.64
C MET A 99 -9.35 -6.99 13.14
N GLN A 100 -9.72 -8.00 12.34
CA GLN A 100 -9.95 -7.84 10.88
C GLN A 100 -11.05 -6.80 10.58
N ILE A 101 -12.05 -6.68 11.47
CA ILE A 101 -13.14 -5.69 11.41
C ILE A 101 -12.65 -4.26 11.74
N LYS A 102 -11.74 -4.11 12.72
CA LYS A 102 -11.14 -2.79 13.04
C LYS A 102 -10.12 -2.37 12.00
N LEU A 103 -9.48 -3.35 11.35
CA LEU A 103 -8.62 -3.22 10.16
C LEU A 103 -9.39 -2.86 8.87
N GLN A 104 -10.68 -2.51 8.95
CA GLN A 104 -11.45 -1.97 7.81
C GLN A 104 -11.79 -0.46 7.92
N VAL A 105 -11.69 0.17 9.09
CA VAL A 105 -12.04 1.60 9.27
C VAL A 105 -10.95 2.57 8.75
N GLY A 106 -9.67 2.20 8.76
CA GLY A 106 -8.60 3.01 8.15
C GLY A 106 -8.47 2.83 6.64
N PHE A 107 -8.97 1.71 6.09
CA PHE A 107 -9.11 1.55 4.63
C PHE A 107 -10.19 2.49 4.05
N PHE A 108 -11.22 2.82 4.85
CA PHE A 108 -12.22 3.85 4.54
C PHE A 108 -11.59 5.26 4.44
N VAL A 109 -10.50 5.53 5.18
CA VAL A 109 -9.71 6.77 5.07
C VAL A 109 -8.87 6.77 3.77
N HIS A 110 -8.28 5.64 3.38
CA HIS A 110 -7.66 5.48 2.05
C HIS A 110 -8.65 5.73 0.90
N LEU A 111 -9.89 5.22 1.00
CA LEU A 111 -10.97 5.48 0.05
C LEU A 111 -11.35 6.98 -0.03
N GLN A 112 -11.38 7.69 1.10
CA GLN A 112 -11.74 9.11 1.13
C GLN A 112 -10.67 10.03 0.51
N SER A 113 -9.38 9.70 0.60
CA SER A 113 -8.34 10.46 -0.11
C SER A 113 -8.36 10.28 -1.60
N LEU A 114 -8.59 9.05 -2.08
CA LEU A 114 -8.73 8.78 -3.50
C LEU A 114 -9.98 9.52 -4.04
N VAL A 115 -11.11 9.49 -3.33
CA VAL A 115 -12.33 10.23 -3.71
C VAL A 115 -12.14 11.75 -3.68
N LYS A 116 -11.38 12.31 -2.73
CA LYS A 116 -11.08 13.76 -2.72
C LYS A 116 -10.06 14.16 -3.79
N TYR A 117 -9.10 13.30 -4.13
CA TYR A 117 -8.12 13.54 -5.21
C TYR A 117 -8.77 13.50 -6.61
N TYR A 118 -9.82 12.69 -6.81
CA TYR A 118 -10.55 12.55 -8.08
C TYR A 118 -11.66 13.57 -8.35
N ARG A 119 -11.90 14.55 -7.49
CA ARG A 119 -12.92 15.57 -7.77
C ARG A 119 -12.57 16.52 -8.94
N TYR A 120 -11.35 16.45 -9.49
CA TYR A 120 -10.90 17.40 -10.52
C TYR A 120 -9.94 16.82 -11.58
N THR A 121 -10.09 15.56 -11.99
CA THR A 121 -9.37 15.05 -13.18
C THR A 121 -10.36 14.72 -14.29
N PRO A 122 -10.36 15.45 -15.43
CA PRO A 122 -11.32 15.22 -16.50
C PRO A 122 -11.15 13.81 -17.06
N TYR A 123 -12.29 13.15 -17.22
CA TYR A 123 -12.45 11.79 -17.72
C TYR A 123 -11.86 11.65 -19.13
N SER A 124 -10.69 11.02 -19.25
CA SER A 124 -10.18 10.53 -20.54
C SER A 124 -10.08 9.01 -20.47
N SER A 125 -11.16 8.35 -20.87
CA SER A 125 -11.33 6.89 -20.76
C SER A 125 -10.57 6.17 -21.88
N SER A 126 -9.25 6.08 -21.73
CA SER A 126 -8.41 5.21 -22.56
C SER A 126 -8.92 3.77 -22.48
N SER A 127 -9.12 3.13 -23.63
CA SER A 127 -9.60 1.75 -23.73
C SER A 127 -8.73 0.76 -22.93
N TRP A 128 -7.43 1.08 -22.76
CA TRP A 128 -6.50 0.29 -21.95
C TRP A 128 -6.87 0.26 -20.46
N ALA A 129 -7.25 1.40 -19.88
CA ALA A 129 -7.64 1.48 -18.48
C ALA A 129 -8.92 0.66 -18.20
N ARG A 130 -9.89 0.70 -19.13
CA ARG A 130 -11.10 -0.13 -19.06
C ARG A 130 -10.79 -1.63 -19.08
N PHE A 131 -9.86 -2.05 -19.95
CA PHE A 131 -9.41 -3.45 -19.99
C PHE A 131 -8.77 -3.89 -18.68
N LEU A 132 -7.89 -3.07 -18.10
CA LEU A 132 -7.27 -3.35 -16.81
C LEU A 132 -8.28 -3.43 -15.65
N TYR A 133 -9.33 -2.59 -15.66
CA TYR A 133 -10.40 -2.69 -14.65
C TYR A 133 -11.12 -4.03 -14.70
N VAL A 134 -11.46 -4.51 -15.90
CA VAL A 134 -12.12 -5.81 -16.07
C VAL A 134 -11.21 -6.93 -15.58
N ILE A 135 -9.92 -6.90 -15.92
CA ILE A 135 -8.95 -7.87 -15.41
C ILE A 135 -8.91 -7.87 -13.88
N LEU A 136 -8.80 -6.71 -13.24
CA LEU A 136 -8.73 -6.64 -11.78
C LEU A 136 -9.99 -7.18 -11.10
N VAL A 137 -11.18 -6.89 -11.64
CA VAL A 137 -12.43 -7.43 -11.10
C VAL A 137 -12.48 -8.96 -11.26
N ILE A 138 -12.05 -9.48 -12.41
CA ILE A 138 -11.99 -10.93 -12.65
C ILE A 138 -10.99 -11.59 -11.70
N VAL A 139 -9.80 -11.02 -11.51
CA VAL A 139 -8.77 -11.56 -10.62
C VAL A 139 -9.22 -11.48 -9.16
N GLY A 140 -9.80 -10.36 -8.74
CA GLY A 140 -10.37 -10.19 -7.39
C GLY A 140 -11.50 -11.18 -7.12
N GLY A 141 -12.48 -11.28 -8.02
CA GLY A 141 -13.58 -12.24 -7.89
C GLY A 141 -13.10 -13.69 -7.94
N GLY A 142 -12.21 -14.02 -8.89
CA GLY A 142 -11.65 -15.36 -9.04
C GLY A 142 -10.83 -15.81 -7.84
N SER A 143 -10.02 -14.91 -7.26
CA SER A 143 -9.25 -15.21 -6.04
C SER A 143 -10.16 -15.48 -4.84
N TYR A 144 -11.25 -14.71 -4.66
CA TYR A 144 -12.22 -14.98 -3.62
C TYR A 144 -12.91 -16.35 -3.80
N ILE A 145 -13.38 -16.65 -5.02
CA ILE A 145 -14.01 -17.94 -5.34
C ILE A 145 -13.04 -19.10 -5.08
N TYR A 146 -11.75 -18.91 -5.38
CA TYR A 146 -10.72 -19.92 -5.16
C TYR A 146 -10.45 -20.19 -3.67
N ILE A 147 -10.45 -19.15 -2.83
CA ILE A 147 -10.20 -19.27 -1.38
C ILE A 147 -11.44 -19.75 -0.62
N TYR A 148 -12.64 -19.46 -1.13
CA TYR A 148 -13.93 -19.80 -0.52
C TYR A 148 -14.04 -21.23 0.06
N PRO A 149 -13.71 -22.32 -0.66
CA PRO A 149 -13.83 -23.68 -0.12
C PRO A 149 -12.85 -23.99 1.03
N PHE A 150 -11.74 -23.25 1.13
CA PHE A 150 -10.79 -23.39 2.24
C PHE A 150 -11.24 -22.57 3.45
N LEU A 151 -11.91 -21.44 3.19
CA LEU A 151 -12.50 -20.58 4.20
C LEU A 151 -13.62 -21.28 4.97
N GLN A 152 -14.44 -22.08 4.28
CA GLN A 152 -15.52 -22.87 4.90
C GLN A 152 -15.02 -23.99 5.81
N LYS A 153 -13.74 -24.38 5.72
CA LYS A 153 -13.13 -25.39 6.60
C LYS A 153 -12.64 -24.79 7.92
N ALA A 154 -12.64 -23.46 8.06
CA ALA A 154 -12.24 -22.79 9.28
C ALA A 154 -13.36 -22.87 10.34
N PRO A 155 -13.02 -22.95 11.64
CA PRO A 155 -13.99 -23.10 12.72
C PRO A 155 -15.00 -21.93 12.84
N ASP A 156 -14.67 -20.75 12.32
CA ASP A 156 -15.51 -19.53 12.35
C ASP A 156 -15.93 -19.06 10.94
N SER A 157 -16.28 -19.99 10.05
CA SER A 157 -16.57 -19.72 8.64
C SER A 157 -17.65 -18.66 8.41
N ASP A 158 -18.67 -18.60 9.27
CA ASP A 158 -19.83 -17.73 9.10
C ASP A 158 -19.49 -16.24 9.22
N GLN A 159 -18.49 -15.90 10.04
CA GLN A 159 -18.02 -14.52 10.19
C GLN A 159 -16.86 -14.20 9.25
N LEU A 160 -16.01 -15.19 8.98
CA LEU A 160 -14.80 -15.02 8.17
C LEU A 160 -15.12 -14.84 6.68
N THR A 161 -16.17 -15.50 6.19
CA THR A 161 -16.64 -15.40 4.80
C THR A 161 -16.99 -13.99 4.36
N PRO A 162 -17.92 -13.28 5.02
CA PRO A 162 -18.22 -11.90 4.65
C PRO A 162 -17.03 -10.96 4.88
N ALA A 163 -16.20 -11.20 5.90
CA ALA A 163 -15.02 -10.37 6.17
C ALA A 163 -13.99 -10.44 5.03
N VAL A 164 -13.65 -11.64 4.56
CA VAL A 164 -12.74 -11.85 3.43
C VAL A 164 -13.33 -11.34 2.12
N ALA A 165 -14.65 -11.50 1.90
CA ALA A 165 -15.31 -10.95 0.71
C ALA A 165 -15.19 -9.42 0.64
N VAL A 166 -15.48 -8.73 1.74
CA VAL A 166 -15.32 -7.27 1.86
C VAL A 166 -13.86 -6.89 1.66
N TYR A 167 -12.93 -7.64 2.25
CA TYR A 167 -11.49 -7.39 2.10
C TYR A 167 -11.02 -7.48 0.64
N THR A 168 -11.38 -8.55 -0.06
CA THR A 168 -11.03 -8.73 -1.47
C THR A 168 -11.62 -7.64 -2.35
N ALA A 169 -12.87 -7.23 -2.08
CA ALA A 169 -13.49 -6.11 -2.79
C ALA A 169 -12.74 -4.79 -2.54
N LEU A 170 -12.34 -4.52 -1.31
CA LEU A 170 -11.59 -3.32 -0.92
C LEU A 170 -10.23 -3.24 -1.62
N ILE A 171 -9.44 -4.32 -1.60
CA ILE A 171 -8.15 -4.38 -2.32
C ILE A 171 -8.34 -4.20 -3.83
N THR A 172 -9.37 -4.81 -4.40
CA THR A 172 -9.69 -4.67 -5.83
C THR A 172 -10.01 -3.21 -6.17
N VAL A 173 -10.83 -2.53 -5.35
CA VAL A 173 -11.14 -1.11 -5.52
C VAL A 173 -9.89 -0.25 -5.40
N MET A 174 -9.00 -0.53 -4.45
CA MET A 174 -7.72 0.17 -4.32
C MET A 174 -6.86 0.02 -5.57
N ALA A 175 -6.72 -1.19 -6.11
CA ALA A 175 -5.97 -1.44 -7.34
C ALA A 175 -6.58 -0.72 -8.56
N ILE A 176 -7.92 -0.66 -8.65
CA ILE A 176 -8.63 0.12 -9.68
C ILE A 176 -8.33 1.62 -9.53
N LEU A 177 -8.37 2.14 -8.29
CA LEU A 177 -8.08 3.54 -8.03
C LEU A 177 -6.61 3.88 -8.30
N ALA A 178 -5.67 2.95 -8.08
CA ALA A 178 -4.27 3.10 -8.43
C ALA A 178 -4.08 3.27 -9.95
N ILE A 179 -4.78 2.49 -10.79
CA ILE A 179 -4.77 2.68 -12.25
C ILE A 179 -5.19 4.08 -12.65
N ARG A 180 -6.22 4.63 -11.99
CA ARG A 180 -6.72 5.96 -12.32
C ARG A 180 -5.67 7.05 -12.11
N THR A 181 -4.67 6.82 -11.26
CA THR A 181 -3.71 7.88 -10.88
C THR A 181 -2.76 8.23 -12.01
N HIS A 182 -2.66 7.38 -13.04
CA HIS A 182 -1.71 7.49 -14.15
C HIS A 182 -0.23 7.56 -13.74
N HIS A 183 0.08 7.44 -12.44
CA HIS A 183 1.44 7.33 -11.91
C HIS A 183 1.84 5.86 -11.86
N THR A 184 2.91 5.54 -12.58
CA THR A 184 3.43 4.16 -12.68
C THR A 184 3.83 3.59 -11.33
N ALA A 185 4.42 4.41 -10.44
CA ALA A 185 4.79 3.99 -9.08
C ALA A 185 3.56 3.55 -8.26
N THR A 186 2.51 4.38 -8.21
CA THR A 186 1.27 4.05 -7.48
C THR A 186 0.57 2.83 -8.07
N LEU A 187 0.54 2.69 -9.40
CA LEU A 187 0.00 1.52 -10.09
C LEU A 187 0.76 0.24 -9.71
N LEU A 188 2.09 0.25 -9.83
CA LEU A 188 2.92 -0.90 -9.48
C LEU A 188 2.77 -1.23 -8.01
N GLY A 189 2.77 -0.23 -7.12
CA GLY A 189 2.55 -0.41 -5.69
C GLY A 189 1.21 -1.07 -5.38
N GLY A 190 0.10 -0.59 -5.99
CA GLY A 190 -1.22 -1.19 -5.81
C GLY A 190 -1.32 -2.64 -6.31
N LEU A 191 -0.68 -2.96 -7.44
CA LEU A 191 -0.63 -4.33 -7.97
C LEU A 191 0.23 -5.25 -7.09
N THR A 192 1.41 -4.79 -6.65
CA THR A 192 2.29 -5.54 -5.75
C THR A 192 1.60 -5.79 -4.40
N PHE A 193 0.84 -4.80 -3.89
CA PHE A 193 0.05 -4.95 -2.67
C PHE A 193 -0.97 -6.08 -2.81
N MET A 194 -1.76 -6.06 -3.90
CA MET A 194 -2.77 -7.08 -4.17
C MET A 194 -2.17 -8.50 -4.28
N VAL A 195 -0.99 -8.63 -4.90
CA VAL A 195 -0.27 -9.92 -4.99
C VAL A 195 0.26 -10.37 -3.63
N SER A 196 0.76 -9.45 -2.82
CA SER A 196 1.24 -9.70 -1.46
C SER A 196 0.12 -10.25 -0.57
N ASP A 197 -1.05 -9.58 -0.60
CA ASP A 197 -2.22 -9.97 0.19
C ASP A 197 -2.84 -11.29 -0.26
N LEU A 198 -2.89 -11.55 -1.56
CA LEU A 198 -3.31 -12.86 -2.06
C LEU A 198 -2.37 -13.96 -1.57
N SER A 199 -1.06 -13.72 -1.62
CA SER A 199 -0.05 -14.67 -1.15
C SER A 199 -0.13 -14.90 0.36
N LEU A 200 -0.44 -13.86 1.14
CA LEU A 200 -0.70 -13.96 2.58
C LEU A 200 -1.96 -14.78 2.86
N ALA A 201 -3.07 -14.50 2.17
CA ALA A 201 -4.33 -15.21 2.32
C ALA A 201 -4.16 -16.71 2.04
N LEU A 202 -3.44 -17.07 0.97
CA LEU A 202 -3.18 -18.47 0.63
C LEU A 202 -2.35 -19.20 1.69
N GLN A 203 -1.45 -18.50 2.39
CA GLN A 203 -0.67 -19.07 3.50
C GLN A 203 -1.51 -19.20 4.78
N VAL A 204 -2.28 -18.18 5.14
CA VAL A 204 -3.14 -18.16 6.34
C VAL A 204 -4.23 -19.23 6.26
N PHE A 205 -4.88 -19.36 5.11
CA PHE A 205 -5.92 -20.39 4.88
C PHE A 205 -5.35 -21.76 4.51
N LYS A 206 -4.02 -21.94 4.60
CA LYS A 206 -3.31 -23.20 4.35
C LYS A 206 -3.68 -23.83 2.99
N VAL A 207 -3.88 -22.99 1.97
CA VAL A 207 -4.20 -23.42 0.61
C VAL A 207 -2.95 -24.02 -0.07
N MET A 208 -1.77 -23.48 0.25
CA MET A 208 -0.48 -23.98 -0.20
C MET A 208 0.30 -24.64 0.94
N ALA A 209 1.16 -25.61 0.58
CA ALA A 209 2.08 -26.24 1.52
C ALA A 209 3.00 -25.18 2.17
N PRO A 210 3.37 -25.34 3.46
CA PRO A 210 4.22 -24.38 4.16
C PRO A 210 5.57 -24.26 3.45
N THR A 211 5.77 -23.14 2.76
CA THR A 211 7.04 -22.83 2.11
C THR A 211 7.96 -22.18 3.13
N LYS A 212 9.21 -22.67 3.23
CA LYS A 212 10.19 -22.17 4.22
C LYS A 212 10.44 -20.66 4.15
N HIS A 213 10.20 -20.02 3.01
CA HIS A 213 10.40 -18.58 2.79
C HIS A 213 9.12 -17.81 2.42
N GLY A 214 7.93 -18.42 2.55
CA GLY A 214 6.66 -17.82 2.12
C GLY A 214 6.35 -16.49 2.82
N ASN A 215 6.54 -16.43 4.14
CA ASN A 215 6.32 -15.22 4.92
C ASN A 215 7.31 -14.11 4.56
N THR A 216 8.58 -14.46 4.30
CA THR A 216 9.60 -13.49 3.91
C THR A 216 9.25 -12.84 2.58
N ILE A 217 8.84 -13.63 1.59
CA ILE A 217 8.46 -13.12 0.26
C ILE A 217 7.27 -12.16 0.39
N VAL A 218 6.24 -12.54 1.16
CA VAL A 218 5.06 -11.69 1.41
C VAL A 218 5.46 -10.37 2.07
N MET A 219 6.29 -10.40 3.11
CA MET A 219 6.70 -9.17 3.80
C MET A 219 7.57 -8.27 2.92
N VAL A 220 8.44 -8.83 2.07
CA VAL A 220 9.20 -8.06 1.08
C VAL A 220 8.26 -7.38 0.09
N THR A 221 7.29 -8.11 -0.47
CA THR A 221 6.33 -7.53 -1.43
C THR A 221 5.43 -6.49 -0.76
N TYR A 222 5.06 -6.69 0.50
CA TYR A 222 4.26 -5.75 1.28
C TYR A 222 4.97 -4.41 1.51
N TYR A 223 6.20 -4.43 2.04
CA TYR A 223 6.96 -3.19 2.26
C TYR A 223 7.33 -2.50 0.95
N LEU A 224 7.62 -3.28 -0.11
CA LEU A 224 7.85 -2.73 -1.44
C LEU A 224 6.61 -2.03 -1.99
N ALA A 225 5.43 -2.63 -1.81
CA ALA A 225 4.17 -2.04 -2.23
C ALA A 225 3.88 -0.71 -1.51
N GLN A 226 4.06 -0.68 -0.18
CA GLN A 226 3.90 0.54 0.62
C GLN A 226 4.85 1.64 0.15
N LEU A 227 6.13 1.31 -0.07
CA LEU A 227 7.13 2.24 -0.58
C LEU A 227 6.71 2.84 -1.93
N LEU A 228 6.28 2.00 -2.88
CA LEU A 228 5.86 2.44 -4.21
C LEU A 228 4.63 3.35 -4.16
N ILE A 229 3.66 3.06 -3.28
CA ILE A 229 2.48 3.91 -3.07
C ILE A 229 2.88 5.26 -2.46
N ALA A 230 3.75 5.26 -1.45
CA ALA A 230 4.23 6.49 -0.80
C ALA A 230 5.03 7.39 -1.74
N VAL A 231 5.96 6.81 -2.50
CA VAL A 231 6.75 7.54 -3.50
C VAL A 231 5.85 8.06 -4.63
N GLY A 232 4.86 7.27 -5.04
CA GLY A 232 3.86 7.69 -6.03
C GLY A 232 3.02 8.89 -5.57
N ASP A 233 2.62 8.94 -4.29
CA ASP A 233 1.90 10.08 -3.70
C ASP A 233 2.75 11.35 -3.69
N ILE A 234 4.01 11.24 -3.27
CA ILE A 234 4.95 12.37 -3.25
C ILE A 234 5.18 12.95 -4.66
N GLN A 235 5.41 12.08 -5.64
CA GLN A 235 5.60 12.51 -7.04
C GLN A 235 4.33 13.13 -7.64
N ALA A 236 3.15 12.68 -7.22
CA ALA A 236 1.87 13.23 -7.69
C ALA A 236 1.66 14.67 -7.21
N VAL A 237 2.05 14.97 -5.97
CA VAL A 237 1.99 16.33 -5.39
C VAL A 237 3.02 17.25 -6.04
N GLU A 238 4.28 16.80 -6.20
CA GLU A 238 5.34 17.61 -6.83
C GLU A 238 4.96 18.05 -8.25
N ASN A 239 4.44 17.13 -9.07
CA ASN A 239 3.98 17.47 -10.42
C ASN A 239 2.85 18.52 -10.40
N ARG A 240 1.91 18.46 -9.45
CA ARG A 240 0.83 19.46 -9.35
C ARG A 240 1.37 20.85 -9.03
N ASP A 241 2.32 20.95 -8.11
CA ASP A 241 2.92 22.22 -7.72
C ASP A 241 3.70 22.85 -8.89
N ASP A 242 4.41 22.04 -9.68
CA ASP A 242 5.09 22.49 -10.89
C ASP A 242 4.09 23.01 -11.94
N PHE A 243 3.00 22.28 -12.20
CA PHE A 243 1.93 22.73 -13.10
C PHE A 243 1.26 24.03 -12.61
N ALA A 244 1.04 24.18 -11.30
CA ALA A 244 0.44 25.37 -10.71
C ALA A 244 1.36 26.59 -10.81
N LYS A 245 2.67 26.41 -10.63
CA LYS A 245 3.69 27.45 -10.85
C LYS A 245 3.74 27.88 -12.32
N TRP A 246 3.75 26.92 -13.25
CA TRP A 246 3.75 27.21 -14.68
C TRP A 246 2.54 28.05 -15.11
N LYS A 247 1.33 27.74 -14.63
CA LYS A 247 0.12 28.53 -14.97
C LYS A 247 0.13 29.96 -14.43
N ARG A 248 0.96 30.26 -13.44
CA ARG A 248 1.08 31.60 -12.81
C ARG A 248 2.20 32.45 -13.42
N SER A 249 3.08 31.88 -14.23
CA SER A 249 4.16 32.57 -14.95
C SER A 249 3.74 32.98 -16.35
#